data_AF-D4L4A6-F1
#
_entry.id   AF-D4L4A6-F1
#
_cell.length_a   1.000
_cell.length_b   1.000
_cell.length_c   1.000
_cell.angle_alpha   90.00
_cell.angle_beta   90.00
_cell.angle_gamma   90.00
#
_symmetry.space_group_name_H-M   'P 1'
#
loop_
_entity.id
_entity.type
_entity.pdbx_description
1 polymer ?
#
loop_
_entity_poly.entity_id
_entity_poly.type
_entity_poly.pdbx_seq_one_letter_code
_entity_poly.pdbx_strand_id
1 'polypeptide(L)'
;MMSGEFRFETFVDTHSNIFNEYLSSVVANLSKENEEYKAIQDKIESLYQQYPKVLGVFDTEQVAELTKEECAALIRIMELKNQLADIELQSIYFRGCYDSVGYLKKAGIL
;
A
#
# COMPACT_ATOMS: atom_id res chain seq x y z
N MET A 1 32.91 -23.67 -9.51
CA MET A 1 31.54 -24.02 -9.09
C MET A 1 30.60 -23.12 -9.85
N MET A 2 29.58 -23.70 -10.49
CA MET A 2 28.56 -22.95 -11.25
C MET A 2 27.91 -21.93 -10.31
N SER A 3 28.27 -20.65 -10.41
CA SER A 3 27.43 -19.58 -9.89
C SER A 3 26.20 -19.58 -10.79
N GLY A 4 25.13 -20.24 -10.35
CA GLY A 4 23.83 -20.06 -10.99
C GLY A 4 23.59 -18.57 -11.10
N GLU A 5 23.34 -18.09 -12.31
CA GLU A 5 23.05 -16.68 -12.58
C GLU A 5 21.94 -16.24 -11.64
N PHE A 6 22.18 -15.22 -10.80
CA PHE A 6 21.18 -14.76 -9.85
C PHE A 6 19.97 -14.25 -10.66
N ARG A 7 18.82 -14.89 -10.45
CA ARG A 7 17.55 -14.50 -11.06
C ARG A 7 16.69 -13.86 -10.01
N PHE A 8 16.48 -12.55 -10.16
CA PHE A 8 15.74 -11.75 -9.20
C PHE A 8 14.30 -12.24 -9.06
N GLU A 9 13.67 -12.67 -10.16
CA GLU A 9 12.31 -13.21 -10.18
C GLU A 9 12.19 -14.44 -9.27
N THR A 10 13.13 -15.39 -9.40
CA THR A 10 13.13 -16.62 -8.58
C THR A 10 13.41 -16.33 -7.10
N PHE A 11 14.21 -15.31 -6.79
CA PHE A 11 14.46 -14.87 -5.42
C PHE A 11 13.19 -14.29 -4.77
N VAL A 12 12.49 -13.39 -5.46
CA VAL A 12 11.24 -12.80 -4.98
C VAL A 12 10.18 -13.88 -4.80
N ASP A 13 10.03 -14.79 -5.75
CA ASP A 13 9.06 -15.89 -5.65
C ASP A 13 9.33 -16.77 -4.43
N THR A 14 10.60 -17.15 -4.22
CA THR A 14 11.05 -18.00 -3.10
C THR A 14 10.82 -17.33 -1.73
N HIS A 15 11.00 -16.01 -1.66
CA HIS A 15 10.89 -15.23 -0.42
C HIS A 15 9.65 -14.34 -0.34
N SER A 16 8.66 -14.60 -1.19
CA SER A 16 7.45 -13.78 -1.36
C SER A 16 6.71 -13.53 -0.04
N ASN A 17 6.59 -14.55 0.82
CA ASN A 17 5.98 -14.40 2.14
C ASN A 17 6.71 -13.36 3.00
N ILE A 18 8.05 -13.47 3.10
CA ILE A 18 8.89 -12.55 3.89
C ILE A 18 8.82 -11.14 3.30
N PHE A 19 8.81 -11.04 1.96
CA PHE A 19 8.67 -9.76 1.28
C PHE A 19 7.32 -9.10 1.57
N ASN A 20 6.21 -9.84 1.48
CA ASN A 20 4.88 -9.34 1.78
C ASN A 20 4.72 -8.94 3.25
N GLU A 21 5.30 -9.69 4.18
CA GLU A 21 5.35 -9.32 5.60
C GLU A 21 6.12 -8.01 5.81
N TYR A 22 7.27 -7.86 5.15
CA TYR A 22 8.05 -6.62 5.19
C TYR A 22 7.22 -5.43 4.68
N LEU A 23 6.62 -5.55 3.48
CA LEU A 23 5.77 -4.50 2.91
C LEU A 23 4.61 -4.14 3.85
N SER A 24 3.91 -5.16 4.38
CA SER A 24 2.79 -4.96 5.29
C SER A 24 3.21 -4.23 6.56
N SER A 25 4.41 -4.53 7.09
CA SER A 25 4.93 -3.85 8.27
C SER A 25 5.21 -2.36 8.03
N VAL A 26 5.73 -2.01 6.84
CA VAL A 26 5.95 -0.61 6.46
C VAL A 26 4.62 0.13 6.37
N VAL A 27 3.66 -0.44 5.63
CA VAL A 27 2.33 0.18 5.45
C VAL A 27 1.58 0.31 6.77
N ALA A 28 1.63 -0.70 7.65
CA ALA A 28 0.97 -0.65 8.95
C ALA A 28 1.48 0.50 9.83
N ASN A 29 2.77 0.82 9.74
CA ASN A 29 3.37 1.92 10.50
C ASN A 29 3.02 3.30 9.94
N LEU A 30 2.69 3.43 8.66
CA LEU A 30 2.28 4.72 8.05
C LEU A 30 1.08 5.34 8.76
N SER A 31 0.11 4.54 9.19
CA SER A 31 -1.05 5.01 9.94
C SER A 31 -0.70 5.72 11.26
N LYS A 32 0.50 5.46 11.81
CA LYS A 32 1.00 6.04 13.06
C LYS A 32 2.00 7.16 12.84
N GLU A 33 2.81 7.05 11.79
CA GLU A 33 3.96 7.93 11.55
C GLU A 33 3.68 9.05 10.53
N ASN A 34 2.64 8.89 9.70
CA ASN A 34 2.29 9.85 8.66
C ASN A 34 0.87 10.41 8.89
N GLU A 35 0.81 11.66 9.37
CA GLU A 35 -0.45 12.35 9.66
C GLU A 35 -1.32 12.56 8.42
N GLU A 36 -0.72 12.80 7.26
CA GLU A 36 -1.45 12.96 5.98
C GLU A 36 -2.10 11.65 5.57
N TYR A 37 -1.35 10.55 5.63
CA TYR A 37 -1.85 9.21 5.36
C TYR A 37 -3.04 8.88 6.27
N LYS A 38 -2.91 9.16 7.57
CA LYS A 38 -3.98 8.96 8.55
C LYS A 38 -5.22 9.82 8.25
N ALA A 39 -5.03 11.09 7.91
CA ALA A 39 -6.12 12.00 7.57
C ALA A 39 -6.88 11.56 6.31
N ILE A 40 -6.18 11.01 5.31
CA ILE A 40 -6.80 10.44 4.11
C ILE A 40 -7.63 9.20 4.47
N GLN A 41 -7.10 8.30 5.31
CA GLN A 41 -7.84 7.13 5.80
C GLN A 41 -9.13 7.53 6.52
N ASP A 42 -9.05 8.49 7.44
CA ASP A 42 -10.22 8.97 8.20
C ASP A 42 -11.27 9.61 7.28
N LYS A 43 -10.83 10.30 6.23
CA LYS A 43 -11.73 10.87 5.22
C LYS A 43 -12.43 9.79 4.39
N ILE A 44 -11.72 8.73 4.01
CA ILE A 44 -12.31 7.58 3.32
C ILE A 44 -13.34 6.90 4.23
N GLU A 45 -13.02 6.68 5.50
CA GLU A 45 -13.94 6.07 6.46
C GLU A 45 -15.21 6.91 6.66
N SER A 46 -15.07 8.23 6.77
CA SER A 46 -16.21 9.16 6.85
C SER A 46 -17.10 9.08 5.61
N LEU A 47 -16.52 8.96 4.40
CA LEU A 47 -17.30 8.80 3.16
C LEU A 47 -18.04 7.47 3.12
N TYR A 48 -17.44 6.37 3.60
CA TYR A 48 -18.13 5.09 3.71
C TYR A 48 -19.28 5.12 4.73
N GLN A 49 -19.09 5.80 5.86
CA GLN A 49 -20.16 5.99 6.85
C GLN A 49 -21.32 6.81 6.29
N GLN A 50 -21.02 7.84 5.49
CA GLN A 50 -22.03 8.69 4.86
C GLN A 50 -22.77 7.97 3.71
N TYR A 51 -22.06 7.15 2.94
CA TYR A 51 -22.57 6.46 1.76
C TYR A 51 -22.30 4.95 1.84
N PRO A 52 -22.98 4.19 2.72
CA PRO A 52 -22.70 2.78 2.98
C PRO A 52 -22.87 1.89 1.75
N LYS A 53 -23.72 2.26 0.78
CA LYS A 53 -23.85 1.53 -0.49
C LYS A 53 -22.58 1.52 -1.31
N VAL A 54 -21.75 2.56 -1.20
CA VAL A 54 -20.47 2.67 -1.91
C VAL A 54 -19.47 1.63 -1.43
N LEU A 55 -19.54 1.22 -0.16
CA LEU A 55 -18.74 0.10 0.35
C LEU A 55 -19.11 -1.20 -0.35
N GLY A 56 -20.42 -1.47 -0.50
CA GLY A 56 -20.95 -2.68 -1.14
C GLY A 56 -20.56 -2.85 -2.61
N VAL A 57 -20.15 -1.78 -3.30
CA VAL A 57 -19.60 -1.85 -4.67
C VAL A 57 -18.30 -2.64 -4.73
N PHE A 58 -17.49 -2.59 -3.67
CA PHE A 58 -16.22 -3.31 -3.60
C PHE A 58 -16.38 -4.74 -3.08
N ASP A 59 -17.41 -4.98 -2.27
CA ASP A 59 -17.63 -6.27 -1.62
C ASP A 59 -18.44 -7.26 -2.47
N THR A 60 -19.27 -6.74 -3.38
CA THR A 60 -20.12 -7.56 -4.23
C THR A 60 -19.66 -7.46 -5.68
N GLU A 61 -19.35 -8.60 -6.31
CA GLU A 61 -19.11 -8.69 -7.77
C GLU A 61 -20.43 -8.51 -8.57
N GLN A 62 -21.38 -7.75 -8.03
CA GLN A 62 -22.70 -7.53 -8.58
C GLN A 62 -22.91 -6.07 -8.97
N VAL A 63 -23.83 -5.85 -9.90
CA VAL A 63 -24.21 -4.49 -10.31
C VAL A 63 -24.94 -3.82 -9.14
N ALA A 64 -24.47 -2.63 -8.78
CA ALA A 64 -25.13 -1.77 -7.80
C ALA A 64 -25.66 -0.50 -8.49
N GLU A 65 -26.93 -0.17 -8.25
CA GLU A 65 -27.49 1.13 -8.64
C GLU A 65 -27.07 2.19 -7.61
N LEU A 66 -26.33 3.20 -8.07
CA LEU A 66 -25.87 4.32 -7.25
C LEU A 66 -26.58 5.61 -7.64
N THR A 67 -26.89 6.46 -6.66
CA THR A 67 -27.31 7.84 -6.93
C THR A 67 -26.14 8.67 -7.46
N LYS A 68 -26.43 9.88 -7.94
CA LYS A 68 -25.40 10.81 -8.40
C LYS A 68 -24.41 11.18 -7.29
N GLU A 69 -24.92 11.35 -6.07
CA GLU A 69 -24.12 11.66 -4.88
C GLU A 69 -23.24 10.47 -4.48
N GLU A 70 -23.79 9.25 -4.51
CA GLU A 70 -23.03 8.02 -4.24
C GLU A 70 -21.94 7.78 -5.30
N CYS A 71 -22.21 8.05 -6.57
CA CYS A 71 -21.20 8.03 -7.64
C CYS A 71 -20.08 9.05 -7.39
N ALA A 72 -20.42 10.27 -6.97
CA ALA A 72 -19.41 11.30 -6.64
C ALA A 72 -18.57 10.89 -5.43
N ALA A 73 -19.18 10.28 -4.42
CA ALA A 73 -18.48 9.74 -3.26
C ALA A 73 -17.53 8.60 -3.65
N LEU A 74 -17.96 7.69 -4.54
CA LEU A 74 -17.13 6.61 -5.07
C LEU A 74 -15.91 7.17 -5.80
N ILE A 75 -16.09 8.12 -6.72
CA ILE A 75 -14.99 8.79 -7.42
C ILE A 75 -14.01 9.38 -6.41
N ARG A 76 -14.53 10.09 -5.39
CA ARG A 76 -13.67 10.71 -4.38
C ARG A 76 -12.90 9.69 -3.55
N ILE A 77 -13.51 8.57 -3.19
CA ILE A 77 -12.84 7.47 -2.50
C ILE A 77 -11.71 6.90 -3.37
N MET A 78 -11.94 6.71 -4.67
CA MET A 78 -10.92 6.21 -5.59
C MET A 78 -9.73 7.17 -5.73
N GLU A 79 -9.98 8.48 -5.83
CA GLU A 79 -8.92 9.50 -5.81
C GLU A 79 -8.08 9.43 -4.53
N LEU A 80 -8.73 9.32 -3.37
CA LEU A 80 -8.06 9.22 -2.07
C LEU A 80 -7.26 7.91 -1.94
N LYS A 81 -7.80 6.79 -2.43
CA LYS A 81 -7.08 5.50 -2.45
C LYS A 81 -5.82 5.56 -3.34
N ASN A 82 -5.90 6.23 -4.49
CA ASN A 82 -4.71 6.44 -5.32
C ASN A 82 -3.65 7.26 -4.57
N GLN A 83 -4.06 8.30 -3.84
CA GLN A 83 -3.13 9.08 -3.00
C GLN A 83 -2.48 8.22 -1.90
N LEU A 84 -3.24 7.34 -1.24
CA LEU A 84 -2.67 6.40 -0.28
C LEU A 84 -1.63 5.47 -0.95
N ALA A 85 -1.96 4.91 -2.11
CA ALA A 85 -1.06 4.04 -2.85
C ALA A 85 0.26 4.74 -3.25
N ASP A 86 0.18 6.01 -3.64
CA ASP A 86 1.37 6.82 -3.94
C ASP A 86 2.27 7.00 -2.69
N ILE A 87 1.67 7.31 -1.54
CA ILE A 87 2.39 7.45 -0.27
C ILE A 87 3.02 6.11 0.15
N GLU A 88 2.26 5.01 0.06
CA GLU A 88 2.74 3.66 0.39
C GLU A 88 3.93 3.27 -0.49
N LEU A 89 3.82 3.46 -1.80
CA LEU A 89 4.89 3.12 -2.75
C LEU A 89 6.16 3.93 -2.46
N GLN A 90 6.05 5.23 -2.24
CA GLN A 90 7.20 6.07 -1.88
C GLN A 90 7.83 5.61 -0.56
N SER A 91 7.01 5.31 0.44
CA SER A 91 7.48 4.89 1.76
C SER A 91 8.21 3.55 1.70
N ILE A 92 7.66 2.58 0.98
CA ILE A 92 8.27 1.28 0.73
C ILE A 92 9.62 1.44 0.01
N TYR A 93 9.65 2.25 -1.06
CA TYR A 93 10.86 2.50 -1.84
C TYR A 93 11.98 3.07 -0.96
N PHE A 94 11.70 4.17 -0.26
CA PHE A 94 12.71 4.82 0.59
C PHE A 94 13.13 3.93 1.76
N ARG A 95 12.20 3.15 2.33
CA ARG A 95 12.54 2.23 3.41
C ARG A 95 13.48 1.12 2.94
N GLY A 96 13.21 0.53 1.78
CA GLY A 96 14.09 -0.45 1.16
C GLY A 96 15.49 0.11 0.89
N CYS A 97 15.59 1.35 0.38
CA CYS A 97 16.88 2.03 0.21
C CYS A 97 17.61 2.24 1.54
N TYR A 98 16.90 2.72 2.57
CA TYR A 98 17.47 2.96 3.90
C TYR A 98 18.01 1.67 4.53
N ASP A 99 17.22 0.60 4.51
CA ASP A 99 17.61 -0.69 5.07
C ASP A 99 18.80 -1.28 4.31
N SER A 100 18.83 -1.14 2.98
CA SER A 100 19.96 -1.57 2.12
C SER A 100 21.25 -0.84 2.47
N VAL A 101 21.21 0.49 2.61
CA VAL A 101 22.38 1.29 3.04
C VAL A 101 22.82 0.88 4.44
N GLY A 102 21.87 0.64 5.35
CA GLY A 102 22.16 0.14 6.69
C GLY A 102 22.86 -1.22 6.69
N TYR A 103 22.46 -2.12 5.79
CA TYR A 103 23.11 -3.41 5.61
C TYR A 103 24.55 -3.27 5.09
N LEU A 104 24.76 -2.46 4.05
CA LEU A 104 26.09 -2.24 3.47
C LEU A 104 27.08 -1.65 4.49
N LYS A 105 26.63 -0.70 5.32
CA LYS A 105 27.45 -0.15 6.42
C LYS A 105 27.82 -1.23 7.45
N LYS A 106 26.86 -2.07 7.86
CA LYS A 106 27.11 -3.17 8.80
C LYS A 106 28.09 -4.21 8.24
N ALA A 107 28.09 -4.40 6.93
CA ALA A 107 29.02 -5.29 6.24
C ALA A 107 30.42 -4.67 6.00
N GLY A 108 30.63 -3.40 6.37
CA GLY A 108 31.90 -2.69 6.14
C GLY A 108 32.18 -2.38 4.67
N ILE A 109 31.14 -2.38 3.82
CA ILE A 109 31.24 -2.03 2.39
C ILE A 109 31.17 -0.51 2.20
N LEU A 110 30.42 0.17 3.07
CA LEU A 110 30.25 1.63 3.12
C LEU A 110 30.67 2.19 4.48
#